data_AF-A0A6I5CLC2-F1
#
_entry.id   AF-A0A6I5CLC2-F1
#
_cell.length_a   1.000
_cell.length_b   1.000
_cell.length_c   1.000
_cell.angle_alpha   90.00
_cell.angle_beta   90.00
_cell.angle_gamma   90.00
#
_symmetry.space_group_name_H-M   'P 1'
#
loop_
_entity.id
_entity.type
_entity.pdbx_description
1 polymer ?
#
loop_
_entity_poly.entity_id
_entity_poly.type
_entity_poly.pdbx_seq_one_letter_code
_entity_poly.pdbx_strand_id
1 'polypeptide(L)'
;GDVECEARQWPLPLWPTLRLEVLSGPRGRVWNAWLVRAPGAPAPVLRTLDDLTPWSCTVDEAARAFAPARPLEGTAPTRWGLLFTAPDARGAGHEVAAEFTWGLLQRTRVKDA
;
A
#
# COMPACT_ATOMS: atom_id res chain seq x y z
N GLY A 1 -15.22 -19.33 10.17
CA GLY A 1 -15.81 -18.40 11.14
C GLY A 1 -15.89 -17.12 10.39
N ASP A 2 -16.99 -16.95 9.67
CA ASP A 2 -16.98 -16.08 8.50
C ASP A 2 -17.60 -14.76 8.94
N VAL A 3 -16.75 -13.75 9.00
CA VAL A 3 -17.20 -12.39 9.26
C VAL A 3 -17.65 -11.83 7.92
N GLU A 4 -18.95 -11.55 7.79
CA GLU A 4 -19.46 -10.86 6.60
C GLU A 4 -18.74 -9.52 6.45
N CYS A 5 -18.16 -9.31 5.27
CA CYS A 5 -17.39 -8.15 4.95
C CYS A 5 -17.89 -7.55 3.63
N GLU A 6 -18.15 -6.25 3.64
CA GLU A 6 -18.59 -5.52 2.46
C GLU A 6 -17.45 -4.61 1.98
N ALA A 7 -17.03 -4.78 0.73
CA ALA A 7 -16.11 -3.89 0.05
C ALA A 7 -16.89 -3.00 -0.91
N ARG A 8 -16.88 -1.68 -0.67
CA ARG A 8 -17.45 -0.69 -1.59
C ARG A 8 -16.34 0.10 -2.27
N GLN A 9 -16.44 0.24 -3.58
CA GLN A 9 -15.40 0.89 -4.40
C GLN A 9 -15.98 2.02 -5.25
N TRP A 10 -15.25 3.14 -5.32
CA TRP A 10 -15.61 4.30 -6.15
C TRP A 10 -14.45 4.76 -7.04
N PRO A 11 -14.71 5.15 -8.30
CA PRO A 11 -13.72 5.78 -9.16
C PRO A 11 -13.30 7.16 -8.66
N LEU A 12 -12.06 7.55 -8.95
CA LEU A 12 -11.51 8.86 -8.60
C LEU A 12 -11.06 9.60 -9.85
N PRO A 13 -11.59 10.80 -10.15
CA PRO A 13 -11.21 11.56 -11.34
C PRO A 13 -9.71 11.88 -11.44
N LEU A 14 -9.07 12.19 -10.31
CA LEU A 14 -7.64 12.53 -10.26
C LEU A 14 -6.72 11.30 -10.39
N TRP A 15 -7.22 10.10 -10.09
CA TRP A 15 -6.48 8.85 -10.18
C TRP A 15 -7.32 7.80 -10.93
N PRO A 16 -7.40 7.88 -12.27
CA PRO A 16 -8.31 7.06 -13.05
C PRO A 16 -8.02 5.56 -12.95
N THR A 17 -6.77 5.20 -12.65
CA THR A 17 -6.32 3.82 -12.46
C THR A 17 -6.49 3.31 -11.03
N LEU A 18 -7.02 4.12 -10.10
CA LEU A 18 -7.27 3.73 -8.72
C LEU A 18 -8.77 3.78 -8.40
N ARG A 19 -9.14 3.13 -7.30
CA ARG A 19 -10.45 3.19 -6.65
C ARG A 19 -10.25 3.50 -5.18
N LEU A 20 -11.13 4.31 -4.60
CA LEU A 20 -11.29 4.33 -3.16
C LEU A 20 -12.11 3.10 -2.77
N GLU A 21 -11.52 2.19 -2.01
CA GLU A 21 -12.19 1.05 -1.40
C GLU A 21 -12.41 1.32 0.08
N VAL A 22 -13.64 1.09 0.55
CA VAL A 22 -13.97 1.06 1.98
C VAL A 22 -14.39 -0.36 2.33
N LEU A 23 -13.63 -0.98 3.23
CA LEU A 23 -13.93 -2.29 3.77
C LEU A 23 -14.67 -2.13 5.10
N SER A 24 -15.85 -2.74 5.20
CA SER A 24 -16.73 -2.64 6.36
C SER A 24 -17.08 -4.02 6.90
N GLY A 25 -17.06 -4.16 8.22
CA GLY A 25 -17.54 -5.34 8.92
C GLY A 25 -19.02 -5.26 9.32
N PRO A 26 -19.48 -6.19 10.17
CA PRO A 26 -20.86 -6.24 10.64
C PRO A 26 -21.35 -4.90 11.20
N ARG A 27 -22.61 -4.56 10.94
CA ARG A 27 -23.24 -3.29 11.32
C ARG A 27 -22.58 -2.04 10.71
N GLY A 28 -21.88 -2.19 9.58
CA GLY A 28 -21.30 -1.06 8.85
C GLY A 28 -20.05 -0.46 9.50
N ARG A 29 -19.41 -1.17 10.44
CA ARG A 29 -18.15 -0.71 11.05
C ARG A 29 -17.06 -0.68 9.98
N VAL A 30 -16.61 0.51 9.61
CA VAL A 30 -15.47 0.66 8.70
C VAL A 30 -14.20 0.14 9.36
N TRP A 31 -13.51 -0.77 8.68
CA TRP A 31 -12.23 -1.32 9.11
C TRP A 31 -11.06 -0.57 8.47
N ASN A 32 -11.16 -0.29 7.17
CA ASN A 32 -10.17 0.51 6.44
C ASN A 32 -10.80 1.20 5.24
N ALA A 33 -10.15 2.27 4.80
CA ALA A 33 -10.45 2.99 3.59
C ALA A 33 -9.14 3.26 2.83
N TRP A 34 -8.94 2.62 1.69
CA TRP A 34 -7.68 2.63 0.93
C TRP A 34 -7.90 2.93 -0.55
N LEU A 35 -6.86 3.45 -1.18
CA LEU A 35 -6.70 3.49 -2.61
C LEU A 35 -6.18 2.13 -3.08
N VAL A 36 -6.96 1.48 -3.94
CA VAL A 36 -6.64 0.18 -4.54
C VAL A 36 -6.56 0.31 -6.06
N ARG A 37 -5.83 -0.59 -6.72
CA ARG A 37 -5.75 -0.61 -8.18
C ARG A 37 -7.11 -0.93 -8.76
N ALA A 38 -7.55 -0.13 -9.74
CA ALA A 38 -8.80 -0.40 -10.44
C ALA A 38 -8.70 -1.76 -11.16
N PRO A 39 -9.77 -2.58 -11.17
CA PRO A 39 -9.78 -3.83 -11.92
C PRO A 39 -9.40 -3.61 -13.39
N GLY A 40 -8.46 -4.43 -13.90
CA GLY A 40 -7.96 -4.34 -15.27
C GLY A 40 -6.94 -3.22 -15.53
N ALA A 41 -6.70 -2.31 -14.58
CA ALA A 41 -5.62 -1.33 -14.72
C ALA A 41 -4.25 -2.00 -14.47
N PRO A 42 -3.21 -1.61 -15.22
CA PRO A 42 -1.87 -2.17 -15.01
C PRO A 42 -1.35 -1.79 -13.62
N ALA A 43 -0.83 -2.78 -12.90
CA ALA A 43 -0.10 -2.57 -11.66
C ALA A 43 1.33 -2.06 -11.97
N PRO A 44 1.95 -1.26 -11.07
CA PRO A 44 3.33 -0.87 -11.21
C PRO A 44 4.25 -2.10 -11.11
N VAL A 45 5.35 -2.07 -11.84
CA VAL A 45 6.39 -3.09 -11.75
C VAL A 45 7.42 -2.60 -10.73
N LEU A 46 7.39 -3.17 -9.53
CA LEU A 46 8.29 -2.81 -8.45
C LEU A 46 9.38 -3.88 -8.33
N ARG A 47 10.64 -3.50 -8.57
CA ARG A 47 11.80 -4.40 -8.50
C ARG A 47 12.82 -3.91 -7.49
N THR A 48 13.00 -2.61 -7.39
CA THR A 48 14.06 -1.97 -6.59
C THR A 48 13.53 -0.79 -5.79
N LEU A 49 14.37 -0.26 -4.90
CA LEU A 49 14.10 1.00 -4.19
C LEU A 49 13.75 2.16 -5.11
N ASP A 50 14.33 2.19 -6.31
CA ASP A 50 14.15 3.30 -7.26
C ASP A 50 12.72 3.34 -7.84
N ASP A 51 12.00 2.22 -7.80
CA ASP A 51 10.60 2.13 -8.25
C ASP A 51 9.61 2.70 -7.21
N LEU A 52 10.07 2.94 -5.97
CA LEU A 52 9.27 3.39 -4.83
C LEU A 52 9.21 4.92 -4.72
N THR A 53 8.87 5.60 -5.81
CA THR A 53 8.64 7.05 -5.81
C THR A 53 7.28 7.41 -5.17
N PRO A 54 7.09 8.64 -4.67
CA PRO A 54 5.79 9.07 -4.15
C PRO A 54 4.64 8.75 -5.13
N TRP A 55 3.58 8.15 -4.60
CA TRP A 55 2.36 7.74 -5.32
C TRP A 55 2.54 6.65 -6.39
N SER A 56 3.69 5.97 -6.47
CA SER A 56 3.93 4.94 -7.48
C SER A 56 3.11 3.68 -7.28
N CYS A 57 2.80 3.32 -6.03
CA CYS A 57 2.11 2.07 -5.70
C CYS A 57 1.18 2.15 -4.49
N THR A 58 0.29 1.16 -4.39
CA THR A 58 -0.54 0.91 -3.21
C THR A 58 0.20 0.07 -2.17
N VAL A 59 -0.35 0.01 -0.95
CA VAL A 59 0.16 -0.81 0.14
C VAL A 59 0.15 -2.31 -0.20
N ASP A 60 -0.89 -2.78 -0.91
CA ASP A 60 -1.00 -4.18 -1.37
C ASP A 60 0.07 -4.50 -2.43
N GLU A 61 0.26 -3.60 -3.39
CA GLU A 61 1.27 -3.75 -4.44
C GLU A 61 2.69 -3.81 -3.84
N ALA A 62 3.00 -2.96 -2.86
CA ALA A 62 4.29 -2.99 -2.16
C ALA A 62 4.46 -4.26 -1.32
N ALA A 63 3.44 -4.65 -0.54
CA ALA A 63 3.49 -5.84 0.33
C ALA A 63 3.68 -7.13 -0.48
N ARG A 64 3.08 -7.20 -1.68
CA ARG A 64 3.24 -8.32 -2.60
C ARG A 64 4.59 -8.33 -3.29
N ALA A 65 5.08 -7.17 -3.74
CA ALA A 65 6.35 -7.07 -4.46
C ALA A 65 7.57 -7.37 -3.58
N PHE A 66 7.52 -6.97 -2.30
CA PHE A 66 8.64 -7.06 -1.36
C PHE A 66 8.30 -7.96 -0.16
N ALA A 67 7.71 -9.13 -0.43
CA ALA A 67 7.43 -10.09 0.62
C ALA A 67 8.72 -10.70 1.22
N PRO A 68 8.77 -10.96 2.54
CA PRO A 68 7.73 -10.68 3.53
C PRO A 68 7.70 -9.21 3.94
N ALA A 69 6.49 -8.66 4.05
CA ALA A 69 6.26 -7.30 4.52
C ALA A 69 5.54 -7.30 5.88
N ARG A 70 6.02 -6.48 6.81
CA ARG A 70 5.47 -6.36 8.17
C ARG A 70 4.74 -5.02 8.34
N PRO A 71 3.46 -5.02 8.75
CA PRO A 71 2.77 -3.78 9.09
C PRO A 71 3.46 -3.02 10.21
N LEU A 72 3.50 -1.70 10.09
CA LEU A 72 3.90 -0.77 11.14
C LEU A 72 2.71 0.11 11.51
N GLU A 73 2.63 0.48 12.79
CA GLU A 73 1.61 1.39 13.27
C GLU A 73 1.72 2.75 12.55
N GLY A 74 0.58 3.25 12.07
CA GLY A 74 0.48 4.54 11.41
C GLY A 74 0.55 5.69 12.42
N THR A 75 1.04 6.85 11.96
CA THR A 75 1.10 8.06 12.80
C THR A 75 -0.22 8.84 12.86
N ALA A 76 -1.25 8.40 12.12
CA ALA A 76 -2.59 9.00 12.05
C ALA A 76 -3.59 7.96 11.51
N PRO A 77 -4.93 8.15 11.68
CA PRO A 77 -5.93 7.15 11.30
C PRO A 77 -5.91 6.69 9.84
N THR A 78 -5.48 7.54 8.91
CA THR A 78 -5.39 7.23 7.47
C THR A 78 -3.96 6.92 7.02
N ARG A 79 -3.00 6.93 7.95
CA ARG A 79 -1.60 6.61 7.68
C ARG A 79 -1.32 5.16 8.03
N TRP A 80 -0.49 4.54 7.21
CA TRP A 80 -0.06 3.17 7.40
C TRP A 80 1.43 3.05 7.14
N GLY A 81 2.11 2.19 7.88
CA GLY A 81 3.50 1.89 7.62
C GLY A 81 3.70 0.44 7.19
N LEU A 82 4.71 0.19 6.37
CA LEU A 82 5.11 -1.15 5.95
C LEU A 82 6.64 -1.26 6.03
N LEU A 83 7.12 -2.30 6.71
CA LEU A 83 8.54 -2.65 6.76
C LEU A 83 8.78 -3.84 5.83
N PHE A 84 9.74 -3.73 4.93
CA PHE A 84 10.12 -4.82 4.02
C PHE A 84 11.58 -4.69 3.60
N THR A 85 12.11 -5.73 2.96
CA THR A 85 13.43 -5.68 2.32
C THR A 85 13.26 -5.48 0.82
N ALA A 86 13.96 -4.49 0.26
CA ALA A 86 13.98 -4.24 -1.18
C ALA A 86 15.43 -4.05 -1.67
N PRO A 87 15.77 -4.56 -2.86
CA PRO A 87 17.10 -4.36 -3.41
C PRO A 87 17.26 -2.93 -3.95
N ASP A 88 18.47 -2.39 -3.87
CA ASP A 88 18.86 -1.22 -4.67
C ASP A 88 19.17 -1.61 -6.13
N ALA A 89 19.56 -0.62 -6.94
CA ALA A 89 19.96 -0.84 -8.34
C ALA A 89 21.15 -1.79 -8.53
N ARG A 90 21.94 -2.06 -7.48
CA ARG A 90 23.07 -3.00 -7.49
C ARG A 90 22.68 -4.38 -6.96
N GLY A 91 21.43 -4.57 -6.54
CA GLY A 91 20.93 -5.80 -5.97
C GLY A 91 21.21 -5.98 -4.49
N ALA A 92 21.78 -4.98 -3.80
CA ALA A 92 21.98 -5.07 -2.35
C ALA A 92 20.64 -4.85 -1.63
N GLY A 93 20.29 -5.75 -0.71
CA GLY A 93 19.03 -5.67 0.05
C GLY A 93 19.09 -4.64 1.17
N HIS A 94 18.06 -3.81 1.27
CA HIS A 94 17.92 -2.78 2.30
C HIS A 94 16.64 -2.96 3.09
N GLU A 95 16.68 -2.77 4.41
CA GLU A 95 15.45 -2.68 5.21
C GLU A 95 14.81 -1.30 5.01
N VAL A 96 13.56 -1.29 4.54
CA VAL A 96 12.83 -0.09 4.14
C VAL A 96 11.58 0.06 4.98
N ALA A 97 11.40 1.23 5.58
CA ALA A 97 10.14 1.67 6.13
C ALA A 97 9.42 2.56 5.09
N ALA A 98 8.31 2.08 4.54
CA ALA A 98 7.44 2.81 3.64
C ALA A 98 6.23 3.37 4.39
N GLU A 99 5.89 4.64 4.14
CA GLU A 99 4.72 5.30 4.70
C GLU A 99 3.69 5.56 3.60
N PHE A 100 2.44 5.19 3.90
CA PHE A 100 1.29 5.31 3.03
C PHE A 100 0.26 6.24 3.66
N THR A 101 -0.50 6.95 2.83
CA THR A 101 -1.69 7.70 3.24
C THR A 101 -2.84 7.26 2.36
N TRP A 102 -3.96 6.87 2.98
CA TRP A 102 -5.05 6.16 2.29
C TRP A 102 -4.55 4.94 1.49
N GLY A 103 -3.52 4.25 1.95
CA GLY A 103 -2.95 3.09 1.23
C GLY A 103 -2.11 3.43 -0.01
N LEU A 104 -1.86 4.71 -0.33
CA LEU A 104 -0.98 5.13 -1.43
C LEU A 104 0.37 5.62 -0.90
N LEU A 105 1.47 5.17 -1.52
CA LEU A 105 2.83 5.46 -1.07
C LEU A 105 3.10 6.97 -1.01
N GLN A 106 3.65 7.46 0.10
CA GLN A 106 4.06 8.85 0.25
C GLN A 106 5.58 9.00 0.24
N ARG A 107 6.27 8.12 0.96
CA ARG A 107 7.72 8.18 1.14
C ARG A 107 8.27 6.86 1.64
N THR A 108 9.55 6.65 1.40
CA THR A 108 10.36 5.56 1.97
C THR A 108 11.49 6.12 2.83
N ARG A 109 11.97 5.30 3.76
CA ARG A 109 13.19 5.52 4.53
C ARG A 109 13.96 4.20 4.56
N VAL A 110 15.19 4.21 4.08
CA VAL A 110 16.12 3.12 4.34
C VAL A 110 16.57 3.26 5.80
N LYS A 111 16.53 2.16 6.54
CA LYS A 111 17.13 2.15 7.88
C LYS A 111 18.63 1.98 7.74
N ASP A 112 19.38 2.87 8.37
CA ASP A 112 20.82 2.71 8.53
C ASP A 112 21.08 1.45 9.39
N ALA A 113 22.10 0.69 8.99
CA ALA A 113 22.52 -0.54 9.66
C ALA A 113 23.17 -0.28 11.03
#